data_AF-A0A8B5X612-F1
#
_entry.id   AF-A0A8B5X612-F1
#
_cell.length_a   1.000
_cell.length_b   1.000
_cell.length_c   1.000
_cell.angle_alpha   90.00
_cell.angle_beta   90.00
_cell.angle_gamma   90.00
#
_symmetry.space_group_name_H-M   'P 1'
#
loop_
_entity.id
_entity.type
_entity.pdbx_description
1 polymer ?
#
loop_
_entity_poly.entity_id
_entity_poly.type
_entity_poly.pdbx_seq_one_letter_code
_entity_poly.pdbx_strand_id
1 'polypeptide(L)'
;MPTLGGRCTPDGTQRFRDRFPELAPDHFTQDGGRWLSSVGLGTYSAMDHPSRTRQLSAAVQYLVTRGCNVIDTAPNYADGNAEQAVGQGIAALQTNGLARRNEIFVATKAGIVPPSVIGPLAVGDIDGLECLTVLPDGLCFDPVYLRWQVERSR
;
A
#
# COMPACT_ATOMS: atom_id res chain seq x y z
N MET A 1 1.88 1.17 15.49
CA MET A 1 0.42 1.30 15.29
C MET A 1 -0.15 -0.09 15.03
N PRO A 2 -1.38 -0.40 15.45
CA PRO A 2 -2.02 -1.67 15.10
C PRO A 2 -2.21 -1.80 13.58
N THR A 3 -2.08 -3.01 13.05
CA THR A 3 -2.31 -3.35 11.64
C THR A 3 -3.77 -3.09 11.25
N LEU A 4 -4.00 -2.57 10.06
CA LEU A 4 -5.35 -2.34 9.52
C LEU A 4 -5.96 -3.66 9.02
N GLY A 5 -6.86 -4.24 9.81
CA GLY A 5 -7.55 -5.47 9.41
C GLY A 5 -8.49 -5.31 8.21
N GLY A 6 -8.64 -6.38 7.44
CA GLY A 6 -9.58 -6.49 6.33
C GLY A 6 -8.93 -6.42 4.94
N ARG A 7 -9.74 -6.57 3.89
CA ARG A 7 -9.30 -6.58 2.49
C ARG A 7 -10.32 -5.87 1.61
N CYS A 8 -9.90 -5.40 0.44
CA CYS A 8 -10.78 -4.90 -0.62
C CYS A 8 -11.80 -5.98 -1.02
N THR A 9 -13.09 -5.63 -1.13
CA THR A 9 -14.15 -6.58 -1.52
C THR A 9 -15.06 -6.01 -2.61
N PRO A 10 -15.67 -6.86 -3.47
CA PRO A 10 -16.68 -6.46 -4.45
C PRO A 10 -17.73 -5.49 -3.91
N ASP A 11 -18.48 -5.89 -2.87
CA ASP A 11 -19.52 -5.05 -2.27
C ASP A 11 -18.99 -3.74 -1.67
N GLY A 12 -17.77 -3.74 -1.16
CA GLY A 12 -17.12 -2.53 -0.65
C GLY A 12 -16.88 -1.54 -1.78
N THR A 13 -16.24 -2.00 -2.84
CA THR A 13 -15.94 -1.16 -4.01
C THR A 13 -17.18 -0.71 -4.78
N GLN A 14 -18.25 -1.51 -4.81
CA GLN A 14 -19.53 -1.09 -5.39
C GLN A 14 -20.13 0.08 -4.62
N ARG A 15 -20.22 -0.02 -3.28
CA ARG A 15 -20.67 1.10 -2.45
C ARG A 15 -19.75 2.32 -2.57
N PHE A 16 -18.45 2.12 -2.76
CA PHE A 16 -17.51 3.20 -3.03
C PHE A 16 -17.87 3.94 -4.32
N ARG A 17 -18.00 3.21 -5.44
CA ARG A 17 -18.39 3.76 -6.74
C ARG A 17 -19.70 4.52 -6.67
N ASP A 18 -20.72 3.93 -6.05
CA ASP A 18 -22.09 4.47 -6.03
C ASP A 18 -22.20 5.82 -5.27
N ARG A 19 -21.17 6.21 -4.51
CA ARG A 19 -21.08 7.54 -3.87
C ARG A 19 -20.70 8.68 -4.81
N PHE A 20 -20.23 8.38 -6.02
CA PHE A 20 -19.71 9.36 -6.96
C PHE A 20 -20.42 9.28 -8.33
N PRO A 21 -21.77 9.47 -8.37
CA PRO A 21 -22.55 9.38 -9.61
C PRO A 21 -22.22 10.48 -10.64
N GLU A 22 -21.55 11.55 -10.22
CA GLU A 22 -21.17 12.69 -11.05
C GLU A 22 -19.86 12.51 -11.82
N LEU A 23 -19.06 11.48 -11.48
CA LEU A 23 -17.81 11.19 -12.18
C LEU A 23 -18.08 10.60 -13.57
N ALA A 24 -17.05 10.63 -14.42
CA ALA A 24 -17.16 10.10 -15.77
C ALA A 24 -17.63 8.62 -15.74
N PRO A 25 -18.49 8.18 -16.69
CA PRO A 25 -19.06 6.83 -16.67
C PRO A 25 -18.03 5.70 -16.69
N ASP A 26 -16.85 5.96 -17.25
CA ASP A 26 -15.71 5.04 -17.37
C ASP A 26 -14.64 5.24 -16.28
N HIS A 27 -14.87 6.17 -15.34
CA HIS A 27 -13.94 6.40 -14.23
C HIS A 27 -13.76 5.17 -13.35
N PHE A 28 -14.77 4.29 -13.25
CA PHE A 28 -14.65 3.03 -12.53
C PHE A 28 -14.77 1.84 -13.47
N THR A 29 -13.76 0.96 -13.47
CA THR A 29 -13.74 -0.27 -14.26
C THR A 29 -13.79 -1.50 -13.35
N GLN A 30 -14.34 -2.61 -13.86
CA GLN A 30 -14.38 -3.87 -13.11
C GLN A 30 -13.08 -4.67 -13.26
N ASP A 31 -12.56 -5.16 -12.13
CA ASP A 31 -11.48 -6.15 -12.08
C ASP A 31 -11.74 -7.19 -10.98
N GLY A 32 -11.86 -8.46 -11.36
CA GLY A 32 -12.15 -9.55 -10.41
C GLY A 32 -13.41 -9.32 -9.57
N GLY A 33 -14.44 -8.70 -10.14
CA GLY A 33 -15.68 -8.32 -9.44
C GLY A 33 -15.61 -7.07 -8.57
N ARG A 34 -14.45 -6.38 -8.52
CA ARG A 34 -14.25 -5.13 -7.79
C ARG A 34 -14.37 -3.94 -8.73
N TRP A 35 -14.84 -2.79 -8.23
CA TRP A 35 -14.83 -1.52 -8.94
C TRP A 35 -13.58 -0.71 -8.57
N LEU A 36 -12.72 -0.47 -9.54
CA LEU A 36 -11.45 0.24 -9.36
C LEU A 36 -11.49 1.55 -10.14
N SER A 37 -11.03 2.63 -9.51
CA SER A 37 -10.88 3.92 -10.16
C SER A 37 -9.81 3.87 -11.26
N SER A 38 -10.07 4.58 -12.35
CA SER A 38 -9.18 4.73 -13.52
C SER A 38 -7.88 5.47 -13.16
N VAL A 39 -7.91 6.23 -12.07
CA VAL A 39 -6.77 6.94 -11.49
C VAL A 39 -6.42 6.30 -10.14
N GLY A 40 -5.13 6.07 -9.92
CA GLY A 40 -4.59 5.59 -8.64
C GLY A 40 -3.48 6.51 -8.10
N LEU A 41 -3.18 6.37 -6.82
CA LEU A 41 -2.07 7.06 -6.17
C LEU A 41 -0.81 6.20 -6.19
N GLY A 42 0.23 6.65 -6.88
CA GLY A 42 1.59 6.09 -6.75
C GLY A 42 2.36 6.78 -5.63
N THR A 43 3.05 6.01 -4.77
CA THR A 43 3.71 6.55 -3.56
C THR A 43 5.23 6.57 -3.60
N TYR A 44 5.85 6.30 -4.75
CA TYR A 44 7.31 6.28 -4.93
C TYR A 44 8.01 7.58 -4.49
N SER A 45 7.39 8.75 -4.71
CA SER A 45 8.02 10.07 -4.45
C SER A 45 8.17 10.44 -2.96
N ALA A 46 7.77 9.56 -2.03
CA ALA A 46 7.89 9.80 -0.59
C ALA A 46 9.33 9.70 -0.05
N MET A 47 10.31 9.33 -0.88
CA MET A 47 11.65 8.91 -0.41
C MET A 47 12.49 10.00 0.29
N ASP A 48 12.20 11.29 0.07
CA ASP A 48 13.21 12.33 0.33
C ASP A 48 13.04 13.12 1.64
N HIS A 49 11.93 12.97 2.39
CA HIS A 49 11.74 13.76 3.62
C HIS A 49 10.58 13.27 4.54
N PRO A 50 10.73 13.30 5.88
CA PRO A 50 9.64 12.95 6.83
C PRO A 50 8.35 13.77 6.68
N SER A 51 8.44 15.01 6.17
CA SER A 51 7.25 15.82 5.87
C SER A 51 6.41 15.23 4.73
N ARG A 52 7.05 14.49 3.80
CA ARG A 52 6.36 13.83 2.68
C ARG A 52 5.51 12.65 3.15
N THR A 53 5.90 11.96 4.22
CA THR A 53 5.08 10.90 4.86
C THR A 53 3.75 11.45 5.36
N ARG A 54 3.74 12.62 6.02
CA ARG A 54 2.50 13.29 6.45
C ARG A 54 1.66 13.76 5.26
N GLN A 55 2.31 14.37 4.26
CA GLN A 55 1.64 14.79 3.03
C GLN A 55 1.03 13.59 2.29
N LEU A 56 1.69 12.44 2.29
CA LEU A 56 1.20 11.22 1.65
C LEU A 56 -0.06 10.68 2.35
N SER A 57 -0.08 10.62 3.68
CA SER A 57 -1.30 10.26 4.43
C SER A 57 -2.47 11.22 4.12
N ALA A 58 -2.19 12.52 3.99
CA ALA A 58 -3.19 13.51 3.59
C ALA A 58 -3.63 13.33 2.12
N ALA A 59 -2.70 12.98 1.22
CA ALA A 59 -2.99 12.71 -0.19
C ALA A 59 -3.90 11.48 -0.36
N VAL A 60 -3.69 10.43 0.44
CA VAL A 60 -4.58 9.27 0.50
C VAL A 60 -6.00 9.70 0.87
N GLN A 61 -6.16 10.48 1.94
CA GLN A 61 -7.47 10.99 2.34
C GLN A 61 -8.13 11.84 1.23
N TYR A 62 -7.36 12.75 0.64
CA TYR A 62 -7.81 13.66 -0.40
C TYR A 62 -8.30 12.93 -1.65
N LEU A 63 -7.56 11.93 -2.15
CA LEU A 63 -7.93 11.20 -3.35
C LEU A 63 -9.11 10.25 -3.12
N VAL A 64 -9.12 9.54 -1.98
CA VAL A 64 -10.21 8.59 -1.67
C VAL A 64 -11.54 9.32 -1.52
N THR A 65 -11.55 10.50 -0.90
CA THR A 65 -12.76 11.33 -0.79
C THR A 65 -13.23 11.94 -2.12
N ARG A 66 -12.47 11.75 -3.20
CA ARG A 66 -12.75 12.22 -4.57
C ARG A 66 -12.93 11.08 -5.57
N GLY A 67 -13.20 9.87 -5.08
CA GLY A 67 -13.51 8.74 -5.95
C GLY A 67 -12.30 7.98 -6.49
N CYS A 68 -11.11 8.12 -5.89
CA CYS A 68 -9.94 7.30 -6.25
C CYS A 68 -9.67 6.24 -5.19
N ASN A 69 -9.85 4.95 -5.50
CA ASN A 69 -9.70 3.85 -4.54
C ASN A 69 -8.54 2.90 -4.84
N VAL A 70 -7.66 3.24 -5.77
CA VAL A 70 -6.45 2.46 -6.11
C VAL A 70 -5.21 3.15 -5.54
N ILE A 71 -4.40 2.43 -4.79
CA ILE A 71 -3.14 2.92 -4.20
C ILE A 71 -2.02 1.92 -4.53
N ASP A 72 -0.94 2.38 -5.16
CA ASP A 72 0.30 1.63 -5.38
C ASP A 72 1.38 2.08 -4.39
N THR A 73 1.97 1.11 -3.70
CA THR A 73 3.08 1.31 -2.79
C THR A 73 4.09 0.18 -2.91
N ALA A 74 5.18 0.24 -2.14
CA ALA A 74 6.15 -0.85 -2.04
C ALA A 74 6.98 -0.74 -0.75
N PRO A 75 7.60 -1.84 -0.29
CA PRO A 75 8.45 -1.83 0.90
C PRO A 75 9.69 -0.94 0.75
N ASN A 76 10.25 -0.79 -0.45
CA ASN A 76 11.40 0.08 -0.66
C ASN A 76 11.05 1.56 -0.80
N TYR A 77 9.77 1.92 -0.97
CA TYR A 77 9.38 3.31 -1.11
C TYR A 77 9.53 4.04 0.22
N ALA A 78 10.46 4.99 0.26
CA ALA A 78 10.85 5.68 1.49
C ALA A 78 11.23 4.73 2.62
N ASP A 79 11.87 3.60 2.29
CA ASP A 79 12.33 2.62 3.28
C ASP A 79 11.19 2.12 4.19
N GLY A 80 10.07 1.73 3.57
CA GLY A 80 8.85 1.24 4.23
C GLY A 80 7.93 2.34 4.76
N ASN A 81 8.39 3.59 4.83
CA ASN A 81 7.57 4.69 5.37
C ASN A 81 6.37 5.04 4.48
N ALA A 82 6.43 4.77 3.17
CA ALA A 82 5.30 4.98 2.28
C ALA A 82 4.12 4.05 2.62
N GLU A 83 4.38 2.77 2.91
CA GLU A 83 3.34 1.82 3.34
C GLU A 83 2.72 2.23 4.66
N GLN A 84 3.55 2.70 5.60
CA GLN A 84 3.07 3.23 6.88
C GLN A 84 2.17 4.47 6.69
N ALA A 85 2.56 5.41 5.82
CA ALA A 85 1.74 6.59 5.50
C ALA A 85 0.41 6.22 4.85
N VAL A 86 0.41 5.25 3.93
CA VAL A 86 -0.81 4.72 3.32
C VAL A 86 -1.72 4.13 4.40
N GLY A 87 -1.18 3.31 5.30
CA GLY A 87 -1.91 2.78 6.44
C GLY A 87 -2.50 3.88 7.33
N GLN A 88 -1.73 4.92 7.65
CA GLN A 88 -2.21 6.06 8.43
C GLN A 88 -3.35 6.82 7.72
N GLY A 89 -3.25 7.02 6.40
CA GLY A 89 -4.29 7.68 5.63
C GLY A 89 -5.59 6.89 5.60
N ILE A 90 -5.51 5.57 5.42
CA ILE A 90 -6.67 4.66 5.45
C ILE A 90 -7.28 4.61 6.86
N ALA A 91 -6.45 4.55 7.90
CA ALA A 91 -6.92 4.57 9.29
C ALA A 91 -7.69 5.87 9.58
N ALA A 92 -7.17 7.02 9.15
CA ALA A 92 -7.83 8.30 9.29
C ALA A 92 -9.17 8.36 8.55
N LEU A 93 -9.25 7.82 7.32
CA LEU A 93 -10.52 7.71 6.59
C LEU A 93 -11.55 6.88 7.35
N GLN A 94 -11.14 5.78 7.97
CA GLN A 94 -12.02 4.92 8.77
C GLN A 94 -12.51 5.63 10.04
N THR A 95 -11.59 6.23 10.79
CA THR A 95 -11.91 6.97 12.02
C THR A 95 -12.90 8.11 11.74
N ASN A 96 -12.76 8.80 10.60
CA ASN A 96 -13.63 9.89 10.20
C ASN A 96 -14.91 9.44 9.46
N GLY A 97 -15.14 8.14 9.29
CA GLY A 97 -16.31 7.61 8.57
C GLY A 97 -16.36 7.93 7.08
N LEU A 98 -15.22 8.31 6.48
CA LEU A 98 -15.11 8.75 5.08
C LEU A 98 -14.92 7.59 4.10
N ALA A 99 -14.23 6.52 4.53
CA ALA A 99 -14.11 5.28 3.76
C ALA A 99 -13.77 4.10 4.67
N ARG A 100 -14.03 2.88 4.20
CA ARG A 100 -13.72 1.63 4.89
C ARG A 100 -12.58 0.89 4.18
N ARG A 101 -11.79 0.10 4.91
CA ARG A 101 -10.71 -0.72 4.34
C ARG A 101 -11.16 -1.58 3.15
N ASN A 102 -12.37 -2.11 3.17
CA ASN A 102 -12.88 -2.96 2.09
C ASN A 102 -13.28 -2.22 0.81
N GLU A 103 -13.24 -0.89 0.82
CA GLU A 103 -13.52 -0.03 -0.33
C GLU A 103 -12.26 0.32 -1.13
N ILE A 104 -11.07 0.12 -0.54
CA ILE A 104 -9.79 0.61 -1.04
C ILE A 104 -8.92 -0.56 -1.50
N PHE A 105 -8.48 -0.51 -2.75
CA PHE A 105 -7.52 -1.43 -3.32
C PHE A 105 -6.10 -0.89 -3.10
N VAL A 106 -5.25 -1.70 -2.47
CA VAL A 106 -3.85 -1.37 -2.21
C VAL A 106 -2.98 -2.45 -2.85
N ALA A 107 -2.09 -2.04 -3.74
CA ALA A 107 -1.06 -2.88 -4.32
C ALA A 107 0.27 -2.58 -3.64
N THR A 108 0.91 -3.63 -3.13
CA THR A 108 2.32 -3.58 -2.70
C THR A 108 3.10 -4.69 -3.39
N LYS A 109 4.43 -4.70 -3.21
CA LYS A 109 5.36 -5.50 -4.00
C LYS A 109 6.11 -6.47 -3.09
N ALA A 110 6.17 -7.73 -3.51
CA ALA A 110 7.00 -8.74 -2.87
C ALA A 110 8.32 -8.91 -3.62
N GLY A 111 9.35 -9.35 -2.91
CA GLY A 111 10.69 -9.58 -3.46
C GLY A 111 11.55 -8.33 -3.64
N ILE A 112 11.12 -7.21 -3.04
CA ILE A 112 11.87 -5.96 -3.01
C ILE A 112 12.23 -5.65 -1.56
N VAL A 113 13.51 -5.39 -1.30
CA VAL A 113 14.06 -5.14 0.03
C VAL A 113 14.17 -3.64 0.28
N PRO A 114 13.67 -3.12 1.42
CA PRO A 114 13.93 -1.74 1.83
C PRO A 114 15.44 -1.47 1.96
N PRO A 115 15.97 -0.32 1.49
CA PRO A 115 17.41 -0.04 1.51
C PRO A 115 18.08 -0.25 2.89
N SER A 116 17.43 0.12 3.99
CA SER A 116 18.00 -0.08 5.34
C SER A 116 18.06 -1.54 5.77
N VAL A 117 17.28 -2.42 5.13
CA VAL A 117 17.17 -3.84 5.44
C VAL A 117 18.20 -4.67 4.66
N ILE A 118 18.74 -4.16 3.55
CA ILE A 118 19.69 -4.90 2.69
C ILE A 118 20.92 -5.37 3.48
N GLY A 119 21.57 -4.48 4.22
CA GLY A 119 22.75 -4.80 5.03
C GLY A 119 22.47 -5.87 6.09
N PRO A 120 21.47 -5.65 6.98
CA PRO A 120 21.04 -6.65 7.96
C PRO A 120 20.68 -8.00 7.35
N LEU A 121 19.97 -8.00 6.21
CA LEU A 121 19.55 -9.24 5.52
C LEU A 121 20.75 -10.03 4.97
N ALA A 122 21.77 -9.33 4.47
CA ALA A 122 23.00 -9.93 3.95
C ALA A 122 23.89 -10.56 5.03
N VAL A 123 23.59 -10.35 6.32
CA VAL A 123 24.32 -10.95 7.44
C VAL A 123 23.44 -11.81 8.36
N GLY A 124 22.17 -11.97 8.02
CA GLY A 124 21.21 -12.75 8.84
C GLY A 124 20.80 -12.06 10.15
N ASP A 125 20.85 -10.72 10.20
CA ASP A 125 20.44 -9.91 11.35
C ASP A 125 18.98 -9.45 11.26
N ILE A 126 18.12 -10.30 10.69
CA ILE A 126 16.68 -10.08 10.62
C ILE A 126 16.00 -11.31 11.23
N ASP A 127 15.17 -11.07 12.25
CA ASP A 127 14.50 -12.15 12.99
C ASP A 127 13.73 -13.09 12.07
N GLY A 128 14.05 -14.38 12.17
CA GLY A 128 13.48 -15.46 11.36
C GLY A 128 14.05 -15.58 9.94
N LEU A 129 15.13 -14.87 9.60
CA LEU A 129 15.83 -15.01 8.33
C LEU A 129 17.31 -15.33 8.53
N GLU A 130 17.82 -16.29 7.77
CA GLU A 130 19.27 -16.52 7.64
C GLU A 130 19.90 -15.45 6.74
N CYS A 131 21.21 -15.56 6.48
CA CYS A 131 21.89 -14.73 5.50
C CYS A 131 21.34 -15.00 4.10
N LEU A 132 20.77 -13.97 3.45
CA LEU A 132 20.19 -14.08 2.12
C LEU A 132 20.91 -13.19 1.11
N THR A 133 20.92 -13.64 -0.15
CA THR A 133 21.45 -12.84 -1.26
C THR A 133 20.41 -11.82 -1.72
N VAL A 134 20.81 -10.55 -1.73
CA VAL A 134 20.06 -9.45 -2.34
C VAL A 134 20.80 -8.99 -3.59
N LEU A 135 20.09 -8.86 -4.70
CA LEU A 135 20.63 -8.36 -5.96
C LEU A 135 20.99 -6.86 -5.83
N PRO A 136 21.90 -6.34 -6.69
CA PRO A 136 22.33 -4.94 -6.62
C PRO A 136 21.22 -3.90 -6.73
N ASP A 137 20.09 -4.26 -7.34
CA ASP A 137 18.88 -3.45 -7.48
C ASP A 137 17.91 -3.57 -6.29
N GLY A 138 18.29 -4.28 -5.23
CA GLY A 138 17.49 -4.46 -4.02
C GLY A 138 16.46 -5.58 -4.10
N LEU A 139 16.56 -6.46 -5.11
CA LEU A 139 15.65 -7.59 -5.26
C LEU A 139 16.12 -8.81 -4.46
N CYS A 140 15.18 -9.49 -3.81
CA CYS A 140 15.41 -10.76 -3.14
C CYS A 140 14.25 -11.72 -3.44
N PHE A 141 14.51 -12.72 -4.27
CA PHE A 141 13.51 -13.74 -4.66
C PHE A 141 13.66 -15.05 -3.89
N ASP A 142 14.43 -15.05 -2.79
CA ASP A 142 14.56 -16.22 -1.95
C ASP A 142 13.17 -16.63 -1.40
N PRO A 143 12.73 -17.90 -1.56
CA PRO A 143 11.42 -18.34 -1.08
C PRO A 143 11.20 -18.15 0.43
N VAL A 144 12.26 -18.12 1.24
CA VAL A 144 12.19 -17.83 2.68
C VAL A 144 11.88 -16.36 2.89
N TYR A 145 12.58 -15.45 2.18
CA TYR A 145 12.30 -14.01 2.24
C TYR A 145 10.88 -13.68 1.76
N LEU A 146 10.46 -14.23 0.63
CA LEU A 146 9.13 -13.97 0.07
C LEU A 146 8.02 -14.41 1.02
N ARG A 147 8.15 -15.60 1.65
CA ARG A 147 7.20 -16.06 2.67
C ARG A 147 7.20 -15.15 3.90
N TRP A 148 8.39 -14.83 4.41
CA TRP A 148 8.57 -13.95 5.56
C TRP A 148 7.92 -12.58 5.34
N GLN A 149 8.09 -12.02 4.15
CA GLN A 149 7.54 -10.72 3.75
C GLN A 149 6.02 -10.77 3.61
N VAL A 150 5.47 -11.79 2.93
CA VAL A 150 4.02 -11.96 2.76
C VAL A 150 3.32 -12.16 4.11
N GLU A 151 3.90 -12.94 5.02
CA GLU A 151 3.33 -13.18 6.35
C GLU A 151 3.23 -11.93 7.22
N ARG A 152 4.13 -10.96 6.98
CA ARG A 152 4.21 -9.66 7.67
C ARG A 152 3.47 -8.55 6.92
N SER A 153 3.14 -8.76 5.65
CA SER A 153 2.26 -7.88 4.86
C SER A 153 0.81 -8.08 5.30
N ARG A 154 0.40 -7.46 6.41
CA ARG A 154 -0.95 -7.54 6.98
C ARG A 154 -1.64 -6.18 7.05
#